data_AF-A0A8S3ZBR1-F1
#
_entry.id   AF-A0A8S3ZBR1-F1
#
_cell.length_a   1.000
_cell.length_b   1.000
_cell.length_c   1.000
_cell.angle_alpha   90.00
_cell.angle_beta   90.00
_cell.angle_gamma   90.00
#
_symmetry.space_group_name_H-M   'P 1'
#
loop_
_entity.id
_entity.type
_entity.pdbx_description
1 polymer ?
#
loop_
_entity_poly.entity_id
_entity_poly.type
_entity_poly.pdbx_seq_one_letter_code
_entity_poly.pdbx_strand_id
1 'polypeptide(L)'
;MSKKDRRRMMAQIWGTPTSHDIDMVDEGDQIVVFSNYRGIINWWLEIFKIYYPGIKCREKGDVIKIKPSTGVTIKLNKTTRLMKISGKDHWPWFVDTFGALLDIGNGDAVELPSDGKSVSENSVTRFLQLDKDDEEVQDLLDRIPEGGGIMHHEFIMRLWKSLLDDWFGVGASVYVVTPRIDSERLFLLMLLMIRNKGTGFQVTLMTPAKQDGERFDKTMEKTKRRLKEVKSAHDARLVSDVKLEWVLLTLNIMHENFSTNFIAAYKDGEGEILTTTAHFHKSHFHQEQKDNVNYSRISAHELRKNYLLPLNIGNNVF
;
A
#
# COMPACT_ATOMS: atom_id res chain seq x y z
N MET A 1 -6.78 26.08 8.86
CA MET A 1 -6.68 24.60 8.69
C MET A 1 -5.36 24.15 9.29
N SER A 2 -5.36 23.10 10.11
CA SER A 2 -4.17 22.66 10.83
C SER A 2 -3.21 21.84 9.96
N LYS A 3 -1.94 21.70 10.39
CA LYS A 3 -0.96 20.80 9.75
C LYS A 3 -1.44 19.33 9.73
N LYS A 4 -2.22 18.92 10.73
CA LYS A 4 -2.82 17.59 10.82
C LYS A 4 -3.88 17.38 9.73
N ASP A 5 -4.75 18.38 9.54
CA ASP A 5 -5.80 18.32 8.51
C ASP A 5 -5.20 18.28 7.11
N ARG A 6 -4.17 19.09 6.86
CA ARG A 6 -3.42 19.08 5.59
C ARG A 6 -2.81 17.71 5.31
N ARG A 7 -2.15 17.11 6.30
CA ARG A 7 -1.58 15.76 6.17
C ARG A 7 -2.65 14.72 5.83
N ARG A 8 -3.80 14.78 6.49
CA ARG A 8 -4.92 13.86 6.24
C ARG A 8 -5.44 13.98 4.81
N MET A 9 -5.61 15.20 4.30
CA MET A 9 -6.00 15.44 2.90
C MET A 9 -4.94 14.94 1.92
N MET A 10 -3.66 15.24 2.15
CA MET A 10 -2.58 14.73 1.31
C MET A 10 -2.56 13.21 1.27
N ALA A 11 -2.78 12.55 2.41
CA ALA A 11 -2.82 11.10 2.49
C ALA A 11 -3.95 10.50 1.65
N GLN A 12 -5.14 11.13 1.66
CA GLN A 12 -6.25 10.71 0.81
C GLN A 12 -5.93 10.88 -0.68
N ILE A 13 -5.37 12.04 -1.06
CA ILE A 13 -4.97 12.31 -2.46
C ILE A 13 -3.86 11.36 -2.89
N TRP A 14 -2.86 11.10 -2.04
CA TRP A 14 -1.79 10.13 -2.28
C TRP A 14 -2.33 8.71 -2.46
N GLY A 15 -3.43 8.38 -1.77
CA GLY A 15 -4.14 7.13 -1.88
C GLY A 15 -4.86 6.91 -3.21
N THR A 16 -4.97 7.92 -4.07
CA THR A 16 -5.47 7.75 -5.44
C THR A 16 -4.59 6.72 -6.16
N PRO A 17 -5.19 5.69 -6.81
CA PRO A 17 -4.45 4.76 -7.65
C PRO A 17 -3.49 5.48 -8.59
N THR A 18 -2.26 5.00 -8.74
CA THR A 18 -1.31 5.57 -9.70
C THR A 18 -0.31 4.51 -10.12
N SER A 19 -0.06 4.39 -11.42
CA SER A 19 0.92 3.46 -12.00
C SER A 19 2.38 3.83 -11.69
N HIS A 20 2.63 5.03 -11.14
CA HIS A 20 3.95 5.54 -10.84
C HIS A 20 4.15 5.81 -9.35
N ASP A 21 5.36 5.53 -8.84
CA ASP A 21 5.75 5.91 -7.47
C ASP A 21 5.88 7.43 -7.39
N ILE A 22 4.98 8.04 -6.64
CA ILE A 22 4.91 9.48 -6.40
C ILE A 22 4.84 9.66 -4.90
N ASP A 23 5.64 10.58 -4.36
CA ASP A 23 5.58 11.00 -2.97
C ASP A 23 5.40 12.52 -2.92
N MET A 24 4.92 13.00 -1.77
CA MET A 24 4.48 14.38 -1.63
C MET A 24 4.75 14.92 -0.22
N VAL A 25 5.20 16.17 -0.16
CA VAL A 25 5.52 16.88 1.09
C VAL A 25 4.87 18.25 1.06
N ASP A 26 4.19 18.59 2.14
CA ASP A 26 3.69 19.93 2.41
C ASP A 26 4.69 20.72 3.25
N GLU A 27 5.26 21.76 2.65
CA GLU A 27 6.20 22.69 3.28
C GLU A 27 5.51 23.96 3.81
N GLY A 28 4.17 24.03 3.70
CA GLY A 28 3.36 25.15 4.18
C GLY A 28 3.07 26.18 3.09
N ASP A 29 4.11 26.79 2.52
CA ASP A 29 4.01 27.78 1.43
C ASP A 29 4.06 27.15 0.02
N GLN A 30 4.47 25.88 -0.04
CA GLN A 30 4.46 25.07 -1.25
C GLN A 30 4.23 23.59 -0.95
N ILE A 31 3.81 22.86 -1.98
CA ILE A 31 3.77 21.40 -2.01
C ILE A 31 4.85 20.92 -2.97
N VAL A 32 5.66 19.97 -2.52
CA VAL A 32 6.70 19.34 -3.32
C VAL A 32 6.28 17.91 -3.61
N VAL A 33 6.23 17.58 -4.90
CA VAL A 33 5.92 16.25 -5.41
C VAL A 33 7.16 15.70 -6.11
N PHE A 34 7.51 14.46 -5.85
CA PHE A 34 8.70 13.83 -6.41
C PHE A 34 8.45 12.38 -6.78
N SER A 35 9.22 11.90 -7.74
CA SER A 35 9.15 10.54 -8.24
C SER A 35 10.54 10.07 -8.64
N ASN A 36 10.78 8.77 -8.48
CA ASN A 36 11.99 8.12 -8.99
C ASN A 36 11.91 7.81 -10.49
N TYR A 37 10.71 7.91 -11.09
CA TYR A 37 10.47 7.62 -12.50
C TYR A 37 11.17 8.64 -13.42
N ARG A 38 12.00 8.15 -14.36
CA ARG A 38 12.79 9.01 -15.26
C ARG A 38 11.91 9.86 -16.19
N GLY A 39 10.78 9.32 -16.63
CA GLY A 39 9.84 9.98 -17.56
C GLY A 39 8.84 10.93 -16.90
N ILE A 40 8.89 11.12 -15.57
CA ILE A 40 7.80 11.75 -14.81
C ILE A 40 7.47 13.18 -15.27
N ILE A 41 8.46 13.94 -15.74
CA ILE A 41 8.23 15.33 -16.17
C ILE A 41 7.41 15.39 -17.45
N ASN A 42 7.67 14.48 -18.40
CA ASN A 42 6.89 14.40 -19.64
C ASN A 42 5.47 13.92 -19.35
N TRP A 43 5.33 12.89 -18.49
CA TRP A 43 4.04 12.39 -18.03
C TRP A 43 3.19 13.50 -17.38
N TRP A 44 3.78 14.31 -16.48
CA TRP A 44 3.09 15.47 -15.91
C TRP A 44 2.64 16.48 -16.97
N LEU A 45 3.47 16.76 -17.98
CA LEU A 45 3.11 17.70 -19.04
C LEU A 45 1.92 17.21 -19.87
N GLU A 46 1.85 15.92 -20.15
CA GLU A 46 0.73 15.31 -20.87
C GLU A 46 -0.56 15.44 -20.07
N ILE A 47 -0.53 15.04 -18.79
CA ILE A 47 -1.68 15.20 -17.87
C ILE A 47 -2.15 16.65 -17.82
N PHE A 48 -1.23 17.61 -17.66
CA PHE A 48 -1.61 19.03 -17.60
C PHE A 48 -2.20 19.54 -18.91
N LYS A 49 -1.74 19.06 -20.07
CA LYS A 49 -2.31 19.45 -21.37
C LYS A 49 -3.71 18.88 -21.58
N ILE A 50 -3.96 17.67 -21.09
CA ILE A 50 -5.27 17.02 -21.15
C ILE A 50 -6.24 17.74 -20.20
N TYR A 51 -5.85 17.94 -18.93
CA TYR A 51 -6.71 18.56 -17.93
C TYR A 51 -6.95 20.05 -18.21
N TYR A 52 -5.95 20.76 -18.76
CA TYR A 52 -6.04 22.18 -19.11
C TYR A 52 -5.75 22.40 -20.60
N PRO A 53 -6.75 22.21 -21.48
CA PRO A 53 -6.60 22.46 -22.91
C PRO A 53 -6.11 23.90 -23.18
N GLY A 54 -4.97 24.02 -23.87
CA GLY A 54 -4.37 25.33 -24.19
C GLY A 54 -3.50 25.96 -23.09
N ILE A 55 -3.16 25.22 -22.03
CA ILE A 55 -2.26 25.72 -20.98
C ILE A 55 -0.90 26.13 -21.55
N LYS A 56 -0.45 27.33 -21.19
CA LYS A 56 0.86 27.85 -21.62
C LYS A 56 1.96 27.37 -20.67
N CYS A 57 2.85 26.52 -21.18
CA CYS A 57 4.08 26.13 -20.51
C CYS A 57 5.21 27.10 -20.88
N ARG A 58 5.90 27.67 -19.89
CA ARG A 58 7.09 28.50 -20.12
C ARG A 58 8.32 27.74 -19.66
N GLU A 59 9.19 27.40 -20.60
CA GLU A 59 10.45 26.72 -20.32
C GLU A 59 11.60 27.72 -20.17
N LYS A 60 12.44 27.52 -19.14
CA LYS A 60 13.68 28.27 -18.94
C LYS A 60 14.73 27.34 -18.33
N GLY A 61 15.68 26.90 -19.16
CA GLY A 61 16.65 25.87 -18.77
C GLY A 61 15.93 24.59 -18.34
N ASP A 62 16.32 24.03 -17.20
CA ASP A 62 15.74 22.78 -16.69
C ASP A 62 14.35 22.94 -16.06
N VAL A 63 13.81 24.16 -16.00
CA VAL A 63 12.54 24.43 -15.31
C VAL A 63 11.45 24.76 -16.32
N ILE A 64 10.34 24.01 -16.23
CA ILE A 64 9.10 24.32 -16.93
C ILE A 64 8.12 24.91 -15.93
N LYS A 65 7.66 26.13 -16.19
CA LYS A 65 6.67 26.83 -15.38
C LYS A 65 5.29 26.75 -16.02
N ILE A 66 4.32 26.34 -15.23
CA ILE A 66 2.92 26.18 -15.63
C ILE A 66 2.06 27.03 -14.68
N LYS A 67 1.03 27.69 -15.23
CA LYS A 67 0.07 28.49 -14.46
C LYS A 67 -1.35 28.00 -14.77
N PRO A 68 -1.87 27.01 -14.02
CA PRO A 68 -3.19 26.44 -14.29
C PRO A 68 -4.33 27.39 -13.93
N SER A 69 -4.14 28.22 -12.91
CA SER A 69 -5.15 29.17 -12.43
C SER A 69 -4.49 30.40 -11.80
N THR A 70 -5.28 31.44 -11.56
CA THR A 70 -4.85 32.62 -10.81
C THR A 70 -4.42 32.20 -9.40
N GLY A 71 -3.27 32.70 -8.93
CA GLY A 71 -2.78 32.41 -7.58
C GLY A 71 -2.00 31.09 -7.43
N VAL A 72 -1.85 30.32 -8.51
CA VAL A 72 -1.11 29.03 -8.52
C VAL A 72 0.05 29.08 -9.52
N THR A 73 1.18 28.51 -9.13
CA THR A 73 2.33 28.30 -10.00
C THR A 73 2.87 26.91 -9.78
N ILE A 74 3.01 26.15 -10.87
CA ILE A 74 3.63 24.84 -10.88
C ILE A 74 4.99 24.98 -11.57
N LYS A 75 6.03 24.40 -10.98
CA LYS A 75 7.37 24.31 -11.55
C LYS A 75 7.77 22.84 -11.64
N LEU A 76 8.01 22.36 -12.84
CA LEU A 76 8.57 21.04 -13.11
C LEU A 76 10.07 21.19 -13.39
N ASN A 77 10.91 20.42 -12.70
CA ASN A 77 12.36 20.43 -12.90
C ASN A 77 12.81 19.14 -13.59
N LYS A 78 13.38 19.27 -14.79
CA LYS A 78 13.85 18.15 -15.63
C LYS A 78 14.99 17.36 -14.97
N THR A 79 15.85 18.05 -14.24
CA THR A 79 17.06 17.49 -13.61
C THR A 79 16.74 16.82 -12.28
N THR A 80 16.03 17.52 -11.40
CA THR A 80 15.71 17.01 -10.05
C THR A 80 14.45 16.15 -10.01
N ARG A 81 13.67 16.13 -11.09
CA ARG A 81 12.38 15.41 -11.21
C ARG A 81 11.33 15.85 -10.18
N LEU A 82 11.51 17.06 -9.63
CA LEU A 82 10.59 17.64 -8.67
C LEU A 82 9.52 18.45 -9.39
N MET A 83 8.29 18.32 -8.92
CA MET A 83 7.22 19.28 -9.15
C MET A 83 7.02 20.10 -7.88
N LYS A 84 7.04 21.43 -8.01
CA LYS A 84 6.71 22.36 -6.92
C LYS A 84 5.44 23.11 -7.25
N ILE A 85 4.48 23.11 -6.35
CA ILE A 85 3.19 23.78 -6.47
C ILE A 85 3.15 24.87 -5.39
N SER A 86 3.13 26.13 -5.79
CA SER A 86 3.20 27.27 -4.88
C SER A 86 2.31 28.43 -5.29
N GLY A 87 2.18 29.42 -4.41
CA GLY A 87 1.31 30.58 -4.57
C GLY A 87 0.23 30.65 -3.49
N LYS A 88 -0.52 31.75 -3.45
CA LYS A 88 -1.53 31.99 -2.40
C LYS A 88 -2.65 30.94 -2.39
N ASP A 89 -2.98 30.39 -3.56
CA ASP A 89 -4.11 29.46 -3.74
C ASP A 89 -3.61 28.03 -4.05
N HIS A 90 -2.33 27.73 -3.77
CA HIS A 90 -1.72 26.44 -4.08
C HIS A 90 -2.42 25.27 -3.38
N TRP A 91 -2.83 25.47 -2.12
CA TRP A 91 -3.42 24.41 -1.32
C TRP A 91 -4.86 24.09 -1.72
N PRO A 92 -5.80 25.06 -1.81
CA PRO A 92 -7.13 24.79 -2.33
C PRO A 92 -7.07 24.12 -3.70
N TRP A 93 -6.24 24.64 -4.61
CA TRP A 93 -6.04 24.05 -5.93
C TRP A 93 -5.57 22.59 -5.85
N PHE A 94 -4.61 22.28 -4.98
CA PHE A 94 -4.09 20.92 -4.83
C PHE A 94 -5.18 19.96 -4.34
N VAL A 95 -5.94 20.35 -3.32
CA VAL A 95 -7.03 19.52 -2.78
C VAL A 95 -8.11 19.26 -3.83
N ASP A 96 -8.49 20.29 -4.58
CA ASP A 96 -9.61 20.20 -5.52
C ASP A 96 -9.23 19.52 -6.85
N THR A 97 -7.95 19.55 -7.23
CA THR A 97 -7.52 19.18 -8.59
C THR A 97 -6.60 17.95 -8.63
N PHE A 98 -5.75 17.75 -7.62
CA PHE A 98 -4.61 16.84 -7.79
C PHE A 98 -5.02 15.37 -7.94
N GLY A 99 -6.09 14.93 -7.24
CA GLY A 99 -6.65 13.59 -7.43
C GLY A 99 -7.07 13.35 -8.89
N ALA A 100 -7.78 14.29 -9.50
CA ALA A 100 -8.20 14.19 -10.89
C ALA A 100 -7.02 14.17 -11.88
N LEU A 101 -5.92 14.86 -11.57
CA LEU A 101 -4.69 14.76 -12.38
C LEU A 101 -4.08 13.35 -12.32
N LEU A 102 -4.08 12.73 -11.14
CA LEU A 102 -3.62 11.34 -10.98
C LEU A 102 -4.54 10.37 -11.73
N ASP A 103 -5.85 10.59 -11.69
CA ASP A 103 -6.83 9.76 -12.42
C ASP A 103 -6.64 9.83 -13.93
N ILE A 104 -6.40 11.02 -14.49
CA ILE A 104 -6.06 11.16 -15.92
C ILE A 104 -4.78 10.40 -16.26
N GLY A 105 -3.77 10.49 -15.38
CA GLY A 105 -2.52 9.76 -15.55
C GLY A 105 -2.68 8.23 -15.58
N ASN A 106 -3.78 7.70 -15.05
CA ASN A 106 -4.11 6.27 -15.14
C ASN A 106 -4.84 5.90 -16.43
N GLY A 107 -5.66 6.80 -16.98
CA GLY A 107 -6.46 6.55 -18.18
C GLY A 107 -5.63 6.36 -19.46
N ASP A 108 -4.44 6.99 -19.51
CA ASP A 108 -3.49 6.94 -20.62
C ASP A 108 -2.25 6.08 -20.31
N ALA A 109 -2.36 5.07 -19.44
CA ALA A 109 -1.32 4.06 -19.25
C ALA A 109 -1.20 3.10 -20.48
N VAL A 110 -1.21 3.67 -21.69
CA VAL A 110 -0.59 3.06 -22.86
C VAL A 110 0.89 2.97 -22.57
N GLU A 111 1.44 1.77 -22.71
CA GLU A 111 2.84 1.39 -22.52
C GLU A 111 3.82 2.46 -23.06
N LEU A 112 4.17 3.44 -22.22
CA LEU A 112 5.40 4.19 -22.42
C LEU A 112 6.53 3.18 -22.26
N PRO A 113 7.47 3.09 -23.22
CA PRO A 113 8.44 2.02 -23.27
C PRO A 113 9.20 1.95 -21.95
N SER A 114 8.86 0.94 -21.16
CA SER A 114 9.70 0.52 -20.06
C SER A 114 10.88 -0.19 -20.69
N ASP A 115 12.06 0.42 -20.65
CA ASP A 115 13.32 -0.30 -20.90
C ASP A 115 13.43 -1.45 -19.88
N GLY A 116 12.83 -2.61 -20.20
CA GLY A 116 13.10 -3.96 -19.68
C GLY A 116 13.25 -4.16 -18.16
N LYS A 117 12.89 -3.20 -17.32
CA LYS A 117 12.96 -3.24 -15.86
C LYS A 117 11.72 -2.56 -15.27
N SER A 118 10.55 -3.07 -15.62
CA SER A 118 9.25 -2.54 -15.20
C SER A 118 8.74 -3.23 -13.93
N VAL A 119 9.42 -3.01 -12.80
CA VAL A 119 8.76 -2.92 -11.50
C VAL A 119 9.53 -1.86 -10.73
N SER A 120 8.82 -0.91 -10.16
CA SER A 120 9.37 0.19 -9.40
C SER A 120 10.45 -0.30 -8.41
N GLU A 121 11.70 0.16 -8.57
CA GLU A 121 12.73 0.07 -7.53
C GLU A 121 12.37 1.03 -6.38
N ASN A 122 11.18 0.88 -5.80
CA ASN A 122 10.78 1.61 -4.63
C ASN A 122 11.61 1.09 -3.46
N SER A 123 12.07 2.01 -2.61
CA SER A 123 12.83 1.69 -1.40
C SER A 123 12.11 0.65 -0.52
N VAL A 124 10.77 0.64 -0.54
CA VAL A 124 9.91 -0.34 0.14
C VAL A 124 10.01 -1.73 -0.49
N THR A 125 9.99 -1.85 -1.82
CA THR A 125 10.16 -3.13 -2.55
C THR A 125 11.47 -3.80 -2.16
N ARG A 126 12.58 -3.04 -2.22
CA ARG A 126 13.91 -3.54 -1.84
C ARG A 126 13.98 -3.91 -0.36
N PHE A 127 13.34 -3.12 0.51
CA PHE A 127 13.28 -3.40 1.95
C PHE A 127 12.51 -4.70 2.23
N LEU A 128 11.38 -4.91 1.54
CA LEU A 128 10.59 -6.13 1.63
C LEU A 128 11.32 -7.33 1.03
N GLN A 129 12.40 -7.16 0.27
CA GLN A 129 13.12 -8.25 -0.39
C GLN A 129 12.21 -9.10 -1.30
N LEU A 130 11.26 -8.45 -1.97
CA LEU A 130 10.37 -9.17 -2.91
C LEU A 130 11.11 -9.55 -4.20
N ASP A 131 12.10 -8.76 -4.63
CA ASP A 131 12.89 -9.02 -5.85
C ASP A 131 14.03 -10.03 -5.66
N LYS A 132 14.21 -10.61 -4.47
CA LYS A 132 15.32 -11.54 -4.17
C LYS A 132 14.89 -13.00 -4.11
N ASP A 133 13.60 -13.24 -3.96
CA ASP A 133 12.99 -14.57 -3.93
C ASP A 133 11.98 -14.59 -5.09
N ASP A 134 12.46 -14.74 -6.34
CA ASP A 134 11.62 -14.97 -7.53
C ASP A 134 10.95 -16.38 -7.48
N GLU A 135 10.54 -16.84 -6.30
CA GLU A 135 9.65 -17.99 -6.17
C GLU A 135 8.23 -17.46 -6.42
N GLU A 136 7.57 -17.98 -7.46
CA GLU A 136 6.20 -17.61 -7.74
C GLU A 136 5.30 -18.06 -6.58
N VAL A 137 4.19 -17.34 -6.34
CA VAL A 137 3.22 -17.73 -5.30
C VAL A 137 2.78 -19.18 -5.48
N GLN A 138 2.64 -19.63 -6.73
CA GLN A 138 2.28 -20.99 -7.06
C GLN A 138 3.34 -22.01 -6.60
N ASP A 139 4.63 -21.71 -6.74
CA ASP A 139 5.72 -22.59 -6.26
C ASP A 139 5.66 -22.77 -4.74
N LEU A 140 5.33 -21.69 -4.01
CA LEU A 140 5.15 -21.75 -2.56
C LEU A 140 3.91 -22.57 -2.20
N LEU A 141 2.81 -22.44 -2.94
CA LEU A 141 1.59 -23.22 -2.71
C LEU A 141 1.80 -24.71 -2.97
N ASP A 142 2.53 -25.06 -4.04
CA ASP A 142 2.81 -26.45 -4.42
C ASP A 142 3.72 -27.17 -3.41
N ARG A 143 4.43 -26.42 -2.56
CA ARG A 143 5.26 -26.93 -1.47
C ARG A 143 4.48 -27.22 -0.19
N ILE A 144 3.18 -26.88 -0.12
CA ILE A 144 2.33 -27.26 1.02
C ILE A 144 2.07 -28.78 0.94
N PRO A 145 2.50 -29.59 1.93
CA PRO A 145 2.23 -31.02 1.91
C PRO A 145 0.73 -31.31 1.94
N GLU A 146 0.29 -32.44 1.40
CA GLU A 146 -1.13 -32.85 1.41
C GLU A 146 -1.75 -32.87 2.82
N GLY A 147 -0.93 -33.15 3.85
CA GLY A 147 -1.35 -33.11 5.26
C GLY A 147 -1.25 -31.72 5.92
N GLY A 148 -0.84 -30.68 5.19
CA GLY A 148 -0.72 -29.29 5.64
C GLY A 148 0.37 -28.99 6.67
N GLY A 149 1.06 -30.01 7.18
CA GLY A 149 2.02 -29.86 8.26
C GLY A 149 3.34 -29.23 7.81
N ILE A 150 3.62 -28.01 8.26
CA ILE A 150 4.85 -27.27 8.02
C ILE A 150 5.66 -27.17 9.33
N MET A 151 6.96 -27.47 9.26
CA MET A 151 7.90 -27.24 10.38
C MET A 151 8.84 -26.04 10.14
N HIS A 152 8.88 -25.52 8.92
CA HIS A 152 9.73 -24.40 8.54
C HIS A 152 8.96 -23.08 8.63
N HIS A 153 9.06 -22.38 9.76
CA HIS A 153 8.30 -21.15 9.98
C HIS A 153 8.63 -20.01 9.00
N GLU A 154 9.85 -19.99 8.45
CA GLU A 154 10.20 -19.05 7.38
C GLU A 154 9.32 -19.24 6.14
N PHE A 155 8.92 -20.48 5.83
CA PHE A 155 8.04 -20.76 4.71
C PHE A 155 6.66 -20.13 4.90
N ILE A 156 6.08 -20.22 6.11
CA ILE A 156 4.76 -19.64 6.39
C ILE A 156 4.79 -18.11 6.23
N MET A 157 5.82 -17.44 6.77
CA MET A 157 5.99 -15.99 6.57
C MET A 157 6.16 -15.61 5.10
N ARG A 158 6.96 -16.37 4.35
CA ARG A 158 7.17 -16.15 2.90
C ARG A 158 5.85 -16.30 2.17
N LEU A 159 5.14 -17.40 2.38
CA LEU A 159 3.84 -17.68 1.75
C LEU A 159 2.82 -16.58 2.04
N TRP A 160 2.68 -16.14 3.29
CA TRP A 160 1.75 -15.06 3.64
C TRP A 160 2.11 -13.75 2.97
N LYS A 161 3.40 -13.38 3.01
CA LYS A 161 3.89 -12.15 2.40
C LYS A 161 3.64 -12.15 0.89
N SER A 162 3.91 -13.29 0.23
CA SER A 162 3.71 -13.46 -1.21
C SER A 162 2.23 -13.42 -1.59
N LEU A 163 1.35 -14.12 -0.87
CA LEU A 163 -0.10 -14.07 -1.09
C LEU A 163 -0.66 -12.65 -0.87
N LEU A 164 -0.25 -11.97 0.20
CA LEU A 164 -0.72 -10.61 0.46
C LEU A 164 -0.21 -9.62 -0.61
N ASP A 165 1.04 -9.75 -1.07
CA ASP A 165 1.56 -8.90 -2.17
C ASP A 165 0.76 -9.14 -3.46
N ASP A 166 0.49 -10.40 -3.79
CA ASP A 166 -0.26 -10.78 -4.99
C ASP A 166 -1.72 -10.30 -4.94
N TRP A 167 -2.43 -10.58 -3.84
CA TRP A 167 -3.81 -10.15 -3.64
C TRP A 167 -3.96 -8.63 -3.61
N PHE A 168 -3.02 -7.92 -2.98
CA PHE A 168 -2.98 -6.47 -3.09
C PHE A 168 -2.64 -6.03 -4.52
N GLY A 169 -1.69 -6.70 -5.19
CA GLY A 169 -1.27 -6.44 -6.56
C GLY A 169 -2.41 -6.47 -7.56
N VAL A 170 -3.38 -7.37 -7.37
CA VAL A 170 -4.57 -7.48 -8.23
C VAL A 170 -5.74 -6.61 -7.75
N GLY A 171 -5.63 -5.89 -6.63
CA GLY A 171 -6.72 -5.04 -6.14
C GLY A 171 -7.86 -5.79 -5.43
N ALA A 172 -7.56 -6.94 -4.80
CA ALA A 172 -8.56 -7.74 -4.10
C ALA A 172 -9.06 -7.08 -2.80
N SER A 173 -10.21 -7.55 -2.31
CA SER A 173 -10.63 -7.33 -0.93
C SER A 173 -9.99 -8.37 -0.03
N VAL A 174 -9.07 -7.95 0.85
CA VAL A 174 -8.24 -8.83 1.68
C VAL A 174 -8.68 -8.79 3.14
N TYR A 175 -8.73 -9.96 3.76
CA TYR A 175 -9.06 -10.15 5.17
C TYR A 175 -7.90 -10.83 5.87
N VAL A 176 -7.39 -10.20 6.92
CA VAL A 176 -6.40 -10.78 7.83
C VAL A 176 -7.10 -11.04 9.16
N VAL A 177 -7.36 -12.30 9.47
CA VAL A 177 -8.07 -12.72 10.68
C VAL A 177 -7.10 -13.50 11.55
N THR A 178 -6.68 -12.89 12.67
CA THR A 178 -5.68 -13.50 13.54
C THR A 178 -5.95 -13.21 15.03
N PRO A 179 -5.92 -14.21 15.92
CA PRO A 179 -6.07 -14.00 17.36
C PRO A 179 -4.90 -13.22 17.98
N ARG A 180 -3.73 -13.26 17.33
CA ARG A 180 -2.51 -12.56 17.80
C ARG A 180 -1.78 -11.92 16.63
N ILE A 181 -1.41 -10.65 16.78
CA ILE A 181 -0.53 -9.95 15.85
C ILE A 181 0.49 -9.10 16.59
N ASP A 182 1.77 -9.26 16.23
CA ASP A 182 2.83 -8.40 16.79
C ASP A 182 3.13 -7.19 15.89
N SER A 183 3.96 -6.28 16.41
CA SER A 183 4.32 -5.05 15.71
C SER A 183 5.16 -5.26 14.46
N GLU A 184 5.83 -6.41 14.32
CA GLU A 184 6.63 -6.72 13.14
C GLU A 184 5.75 -7.20 11.98
N ARG A 185 4.79 -8.11 12.25
CA ARG A 185 3.87 -8.58 11.21
C ARG A 185 2.92 -7.46 10.79
N LEU A 186 2.45 -6.64 11.74
CA LEU A 186 1.67 -5.45 11.40
C LEU A 186 2.48 -4.45 10.59
N PHE A 187 3.76 -4.24 10.92
CA PHE A 187 4.68 -3.41 10.13
C PHE A 187 4.83 -3.92 8.69
N LEU A 188 5.00 -5.23 8.48
CA LEU A 188 5.11 -5.83 7.15
C LEU A 188 3.81 -5.66 6.34
N LEU A 189 2.65 -5.90 6.96
CA LEU A 189 1.34 -5.68 6.33
C LEU A 189 1.21 -4.23 5.84
N MET A 190 1.56 -3.26 6.69
CA MET A 190 1.51 -1.84 6.36
C MET A 190 2.48 -1.46 5.21
N LEU A 191 3.64 -2.10 5.11
CA LEU A 191 4.56 -1.88 3.99
C LEU A 191 4.04 -2.47 2.68
N LEU A 192 3.45 -3.68 2.72
CA LEU A 192 2.80 -4.30 1.56
C LEU A 192 1.65 -3.43 1.04
N MET A 193 0.87 -2.83 1.95
CA MET A 193 -0.16 -1.86 1.58
C MET A 193 0.43 -0.66 0.82
N ILE A 194 1.51 -0.06 1.34
CA ILE A 194 2.16 1.10 0.70
C ILE A 194 2.66 0.76 -0.70
N ARG A 195 3.28 -0.42 -0.86
CA ARG A 195 3.79 -0.89 -2.14
C ARG A 195 2.67 -1.00 -3.18
N ASN A 196 1.53 -1.54 -2.78
CA ASN A 196 0.41 -1.84 -3.68
C ASN A 196 -0.67 -0.75 -3.69
N LYS A 197 -0.40 0.47 -3.21
CA LYS A 197 -1.40 1.57 -3.14
C LYS A 197 -2.17 1.77 -4.45
N GLY A 198 -1.52 1.48 -5.58
CA GLY A 198 -1.97 1.79 -6.92
C GLY A 198 -3.07 0.88 -7.47
N THR A 199 -3.44 -0.18 -6.74
CA THR A 199 -4.29 -1.25 -7.29
C THR A 199 -5.75 -1.17 -6.83
N GLY A 200 -6.06 -0.29 -5.87
CA GLY A 200 -7.40 -0.13 -5.34
C GLY A 200 -7.86 -1.24 -4.37
N PHE A 201 -6.93 -2.06 -3.87
CA PHE A 201 -7.23 -3.11 -2.90
C PHE A 201 -7.90 -2.55 -1.62
N GLN A 202 -8.62 -3.43 -0.92
CA GLN A 202 -9.15 -3.14 0.43
C GLN A 202 -8.57 -4.12 1.43
N VAL A 203 -8.37 -3.69 2.67
CA VAL A 203 -7.83 -4.58 3.72
C VAL A 203 -8.57 -4.40 5.04
N THR A 204 -9.01 -5.52 5.60
CA THR A 204 -9.57 -5.60 6.95
C THR A 204 -8.70 -6.50 7.82
N LEU A 205 -8.20 -5.97 8.92
CA LEU A 205 -7.56 -6.71 10.00
C LEU A 205 -8.57 -6.95 11.12
N MET A 206 -8.90 -8.20 11.37
CA MET A 206 -9.70 -8.61 12.51
C MET A 206 -8.80 -9.26 13.56
N THR A 207 -8.81 -8.72 14.78
CA THR A 207 -7.96 -9.20 15.86
C THR A 207 -8.49 -8.75 17.23
N PRO A 208 -8.34 -9.53 18.32
CA PRO A 208 -8.81 -9.12 19.64
C PRO A 208 -8.23 -7.77 20.09
N ALA A 209 -9.05 -6.96 20.77
CA ALA A 209 -8.62 -5.67 21.35
C ALA A 209 -7.53 -5.84 22.44
N LYS A 210 -7.46 -7.04 23.04
CA LYS A 210 -6.46 -7.41 24.05
C LYS A 210 -5.89 -8.79 23.73
N GLN A 211 -4.57 -8.89 23.66
CA GLN A 211 -3.81 -10.08 23.29
C GLN A 211 -2.75 -10.30 24.36
N ASP A 212 -2.75 -11.46 25.01
CA ASP A 212 -1.76 -11.84 26.03
C ASP A 212 -1.58 -10.79 27.16
N GLY A 213 -2.67 -10.12 27.54
CA GLY A 213 -2.64 -9.07 28.56
C GLY A 213 -2.35 -7.65 28.01
N GLU A 214 -1.88 -7.51 26.78
CA GLU A 214 -1.55 -6.24 26.13
C GLU A 214 -2.70 -5.74 25.23
N ARG A 215 -3.00 -4.44 25.25
CA ARG A 215 -3.99 -3.85 24.34
C ARG A 215 -3.39 -3.69 22.95
N PHE A 216 -4.17 -3.95 21.90
CA PHE A 216 -3.75 -3.79 20.50
C PHE A 216 -3.20 -2.38 20.21
N ASP A 217 -3.72 -1.34 20.87
CA ASP A 217 -3.21 0.04 20.78
C ASP A 217 -1.69 0.13 21.00
N LYS A 218 -1.13 -0.68 21.90
CA LYS A 218 0.32 -0.69 22.14
C LYS A 218 1.09 -1.33 20.98
N THR A 219 0.56 -2.39 20.37
CA THR A 219 1.11 -2.99 19.15
C THR A 219 1.11 -1.96 18.01
N MET A 220 0.00 -1.24 17.87
CA MET A 220 -0.15 -0.18 16.88
C MET A 220 0.86 0.96 17.10
N GLU A 221 1.05 1.44 18.33
CA GLU A 221 2.04 2.50 18.62
C GLU A 221 3.49 2.04 18.37
N LYS A 222 3.86 0.82 18.76
CA LYS A 222 5.18 0.23 18.43
C LYS A 222 5.38 0.18 16.90
N THR A 223 4.35 -0.20 16.16
CA THR A 223 4.38 -0.28 14.70
C THR A 223 4.55 1.10 14.05
N LYS A 224 3.76 2.10 14.49
CA LYS A 224 3.89 3.49 14.02
C LYS A 224 5.29 4.04 14.27
N ARG A 225 5.87 3.76 15.44
CA ARG A 225 7.24 4.16 15.77
C ARG A 225 8.25 3.50 14.82
N ARG A 226 8.13 2.19 14.59
CA ARG A 226 8.99 1.46 13.64
C ARG A 226 8.90 2.03 12.22
N LEU A 227 7.70 2.33 11.73
CA LEU A 227 7.50 2.98 10.42
C LEU A 227 8.18 4.36 10.32
N LYS A 228 8.22 5.12 11.41
CA LYS A 228 8.86 6.45 11.42
C LYS A 228 10.38 6.37 11.44
N GLU A 229 10.93 5.37 12.12
CA GLU A 229 12.36 5.19 12.37
C GLU A 229 13.08 4.39 11.28
N VAL A 230 12.35 3.56 10.51
CA VAL A 230 12.95 2.75 9.45
C VAL A 230 13.54 3.62 8.33
N LYS A 231 14.77 3.29 7.96
CA LYS A 231 15.53 3.95 6.90
C LYS A 231 15.76 3.01 5.73
N SER A 232 15.86 3.59 4.55
CA SER A 232 16.33 2.92 3.33
C SER A 232 17.83 2.67 3.38
N ALA A 233 18.35 1.92 2.41
CA ALA A 233 19.79 1.68 2.24
C ALA A 233 20.64 2.96 2.09
N HIS A 234 20.01 4.09 1.74
CA HIS A 234 20.65 5.40 1.59
C HIS A 234 20.46 6.31 2.82
N ASP A 235 20.12 5.74 3.97
CA ASP A 235 19.89 6.45 5.24
C ASP A 235 18.75 7.49 5.23
N ALA A 236 17.98 7.58 4.14
CA ALA A 236 16.74 8.35 4.07
C ALA A 236 15.57 7.57 4.69
N ARG A 237 14.62 8.26 5.32
CA ARG A 237 13.40 7.65 5.88
C ARG A 237 12.68 6.84 4.80
N LEU A 238 12.33 5.58 5.11
CA LEU A 238 11.67 4.68 4.17
C LEU A 238 10.21 5.08 3.91
N VAL A 239 9.53 5.52 4.97
CA VAL A 239 8.09 5.84 4.96
C VAL A 239 7.90 7.30 5.34
N SER A 240 7.29 8.06 4.43
CA SER A 240 6.92 9.47 4.67
C SER A 240 5.73 9.57 5.63
N ASP A 241 5.57 10.73 6.27
CA ASP A 241 4.43 10.98 7.17
C ASP A 241 3.07 10.88 6.43
N VAL A 242 3.04 11.16 5.11
CA VAL A 242 1.85 11.02 4.26
C VAL A 242 1.50 9.55 4.04
N LYS A 243 2.50 8.72 3.71
CA LYS A 243 2.35 7.26 3.55
C LYS A 243 1.84 6.61 4.84
N LEU A 244 2.43 6.97 5.98
CA LEU A 244 1.99 6.49 7.28
C LEU A 244 0.53 6.85 7.56
N GLU A 245 0.16 8.12 7.33
CA GLU A 245 -1.22 8.58 7.53
C GLU A 245 -2.19 7.82 6.62
N TRP A 246 -1.83 7.59 5.34
CA TRP A 246 -2.68 6.85 4.40
C TRP A 246 -2.95 5.42 4.87
N VAL A 247 -1.92 4.69 5.30
CA VAL A 247 -2.09 3.32 5.81
C VAL A 247 -3.04 3.30 7.01
N LEU A 248 -2.87 4.24 7.94
CA LEU A 248 -3.70 4.33 9.15
C LEU A 248 -5.17 4.68 8.85
N LEU A 249 -5.43 5.39 7.74
CA LEU A 249 -6.78 5.69 7.27
C LEU A 249 -7.41 4.53 6.49
N THR A 250 -6.59 3.72 5.82
CA THR A 250 -7.05 2.69 4.86
C THR A 250 -7.18 1.31 5.50
N LEU A 251 -6.33 0.98 6.48
CA LEU A 251 -6.41 -0.29 7.20
C LEU A 251 -7.65 -0.30 8.10
N ASN A 252 -8.67 -1.06 7.71
CA ASN A 252 -9.85 -1.25 8.56
C ASN A 252 -9.51 -2.25 9.67
N ILE A 253 -9.65 -1.84 10.93
CA ILE A 253 -9.32 -2.69 12.09
C ILE A 253 -10.60 -2.98 12.87
N MET A 254 -10.90 -4.26 13.03
CA MET A 254 -12.06 -4.73 13.77
C MET A 254 -11.61 -5.57 14.97
N HIS A 255 -12.28 -5.37 16.11
CA HIS A 255 -11.95 -6.04 17.35
C HIS A 255 -13.06 -6.97 17.79
N GLU A 256 -12.74 -8.25 17.89
CA GLU A 256 -13.65 -9.31 18.32
C GLU A 256 -12.85 -10.45 18.96
N ASN A 257 -13.49 -11.25 19.82
CA ASN A 257 -12.84 -12.41 20.41
C ASN A 257 -13.15 -13.66 19.60
N PHE A 258 -12.11 -14.31 19.09
CA PHE A 258 -12.19 -15.53 18.29
C PHE A 258 -10.89 -16.32 18.40
N SER A 259 -10.90 -17.57 17.94
CA SER A 259 -9.74 -18.47 17.94
C SER A 259 -9.30 -18.92 16.54
N THR A 260 -10.06 -18.57 15.50
CA THR A 260 -9.72 -18.91 14.11
C THR A 260 -8.59 -18.04 13.58
N ASN A 261 -7.81 -18.56 12.63
CA ASN A 261 -6.70 -17.84 12.02
C ASN A 261 -6.59 -18.16 10.53
N PHE A 262 -6.72 -17.12 9.72
CA PHE A 262 -6.63 -17.21 8.27
C PHE A 262 -6.34 -15.85 7.63
N ILE A 263 -5.84 -15.89 6.40
CA ILE A 263 -5.93 -14.78 5.47
C ILE A 263 -6.79 -15.19 4.29
N ALA A 264 -7.57 -14.26 3.77
CA ALA A 264 -8.42 -14.51 2.63
C ALA A 264 -8.43 -13.31 1.70
N ALA A 265 -8.69 -13.57 0.42
CA ALA A 265 -8.94 -12.55 -0.58
C ALA A 265 -10.20 -12.86 -1.36
N TYR A 266 -10.82 -11.79 -1.85
CA TYR A 266 -11.94 -11.86 -2.76
C TYR A 266 -11.73 -10.90 -3.92
N LYS A 267 -11.92 -11.39 -5.13
CA LYS A 267 -11.96 -10.57 -6.35
C LYS A 267 -12.80 -11.27 -7.42
N ASP A 268 -13.61 -10.51 -8.16
CA ASP A 268 -14.32 -10.96 -9.36
C ASP A 268 -15.15 -12.27 -9.21
N GLY A 269 -15.75 -12.49 -8.03
CA GLY A 269 -16.56 -13.68 -7.75
C GLY A 269 -15.77 -14.90 -7.24
N GLU A 270 -14.45 -14.81 -7.18
CA GLU A 270 -13.56 -15.85 -6.68
C GLU A 270 -13.04 -15.52 -5.28
N GLY A 271 -12.98 -16.53 -4.43
CA GLY A 271 -12.44 -16.44 -3.08
C GLY A 271 -11.19 -17.30 -2.93
N GLU A 272 -10.18 -16.76 -2.29
CA GLU A 272 -8.99 -17.52 -1.89
C GLU A 272 -8.84 -17.45 -0.39
N ILE A 273 -8.44 -18.57 0.22
CA ILE A 273 -8.22 -18.62 1.66
C ILE A 273 -7.01 -19.47 2.01
N LEU A 274 -6.20 -18.94 2.91
CA LEU A 274 -5.14 -19.65 3.60
C LEU A 274 -5.50 -19.75 5.08
N THR A 275 -5.83 -20.94 5.53
CA THR A 275 -6.03 -21.26 6.95
C THR A 275 -4.74 -21.79 7.56
N THR A 276 -4.45 -21.41 8.81
CA THR A 276 -3.23 -21.87 9.47
C THR A 276 -3.31 -21.78 10.99
N THR A 277 -2.60 -22.67 11.69
CA THR A 277 -2.44 -22.60 13.15
C THR A 277 -1.38 -21.58 13.59
N ALA A 278 -0.51 -21.15 12.69
CA ALA A 278 0.50 -20.14 12.97
C ALA A 278 -0.17 -18.77 13.10
N HIS A 279 -0.17 -18.16 14.27
CA HIS A 279 -0.66 -16.78 14.41
C HIS A 279 0.34 -15.78 13.81
N PHE A 280 -0.10 -14.55 13.54
CA PHE A 280 0.74 -13.43 13.07
C PHE A 280 1.66 -12.85 14.16
N HIS A 281 2.31 -13.72 14.93
CA HIS A 281 3.07 -13.39 16.12
C HIS A 281 4.38 -14.17 16.19
N LYS A 282 5.46 -13.53 16.64
CA LYS A 282 6.83 -14.06 16.69
C LYS A 282 6.97 -15.46 17.31
N SER A 283 6.09 -15.85 18.23
CA SER A 283 6.10 -17.17 18.86
C SER A 283 6.01 -18.31 17.84
N HIS A 284 5.29 -18.11 16.74
CA HIS A 284 5.14 -19.09 15.67
C HIS A 284 6.23 -18.98 14.59
N PHE A 285 7.27 -18.17 14.82
CA PHE A 285 8.33 -17.95 13.82
C PHE A 285 9.75 -18.08 14.36
N HIS A 286 9.89 -18.24 15.68
CA HIS A 286 11.18 -18.34 16.36
C HIS A 286 11.30 -19.60 17.23
N GLN A 287 10.24 -20.41 17.32
CA GLN A 287 10.22 -21.66 18.08
C GLN A 287 9.93 -22.79 17.10
N GLU A 288 10.56 -23.96 17.27
CA GLU A 288 10.29 -25.14 16.44
C GLU A 288 8.91 -25.74 16.77
N GLN A 289 7.84 -25.17 16.22
CA GLN A 289 6.47 -25.66 16.33
C GLN A 289 5.99 -26.20 14.99
N LYS A 290 5.23 -27.29 14.99
CA LYS A 290 4.60 -27.77 13.76
C LYS A 290 3.28 -27.02 13.60
N ASP A 291 3.17 -26.27 12.52
CA ASP A 291 1.95 -25.56 12.16
C ASP A 291 1.26 -26.23 10.98
N ASN A 292 -0.08 -26.24 10.99
CA ASN A 292 -0.86 -26.68 9.84
C ASN A 292 -1.16 -25.47 8.96
N VAL A 293 -1.06 -25.67 7.65
CA VAL A 293 -1.35 -24.69 6.62
C VAL A 293 -2.21 -25.39 5.56
N ASN A 294 -3.32 -24.77 5.19
CA ASN A 294 -4.16 -25.22 4.09
C ASN A 294 -4.58 -24.02 3.25
N TYR A 295 -4.37 -24.11 1.95
CA TYR A 295 -4.80 -23.13 0.96
C TYR A 295 -5.94 -23.70 0.12
N SER A 296 -6.94 -22.89 -0.19
CA SER A 296 -8.05 -23.31 -1.03
C SER A 296 -8.58 -22.15 -1.86
N ARG A 297 -8.90 -22.42 -3.12
CA ARG A 297 -9.74 -21.56 -3.95
C ARG A 297 -11.19 -22.03 -3.83
N ILE A 298 -12.07 -21.11 -3.50
CA ILE A 298 -13.48 -21.35 -3.18
C ILE A 298 -14.36 -20.31 -3.86
N SER A 299 -15.65 -20.57 -3.94
CA SER A 299 -16.57 -19.56 -4.43
C SER A 299 -16.69 -18.38 -3.45
N ALA A 300 -16.99 -17.20 -3.97
CA ALA A 300 -17.45 -16.04 -3.22
C ALA A 300 -18.47 -16.38 -2.12
N HIS A 301 -19.47 -17.20 -2.48
CA HIS A 301 -20.54 -17.59 -1.59
C HIS A 301 -20.02 -18.42 -0.41
N GLU A 302 -19.12 -19.37 -0.66
CA GLU A 302 -18.50 -20.20 0.39
C GLU A 302 -17.61 -19.38 1.30
N LEU A 303 -16.78 -18.48 0.74
CA LEU A 303 -15.94 -17.58 1.52
C LEU A 303 -16.80 -16.77 2.49
N ARG A 304 -17.86 -16.14 1.98
CA ARG A 304 -18.80 -15.35 2.78
C ARG A 304 -19.44 -16.21 3.87
N LYS A 305 -20.08 -17.31 3.49
CA LYS A 305 -20.91 -18.13 4.38
C LYS A 305 -20.08 -18.79 5.48
N ASN A 306 -18.91 -19.34 5.14
CA ASN A 306 -18.16 -20.21 6.03
C ASN A 306 -17.11 -19.46 6.86
N TYR A 307 -16.63 -18.30 6.39
CA TYR A 307 -15.49 -17.61 7.03
C TYR A 307 -15.83 -16.17 7.46
N LEU A 308 -16.46 -15.38 6.60
CA LEU A 308 -16.65 -13.94 6.86
C LEU A 308 -17.91 -13.64 7.70
N LEU A 309 -19.05 -14.26 7.35
CA LEU A 309 -20.33 -14.05 8.03
C LEU A 309 -20.30 -14.46 9.52
N PRO A 310 -19.68 -15.60 9.92
CA PRO A 310 -19.57 -15.97 11.34
C PRO A 310 -18.82 -14.93 12.19
N LEU A 311 -17.97 -14.13 11.55
CA LEU A 311 -17.18 -13.07 12.15
C LEU A 311 -17.80 -11.68 11.97
N ASN A 312 -18.97 -11.61 11.33
CA ASN A 312 -19.66 -10.35 10.99
C ASN A 312 -18.76 -9.37 10.20
N ILE A 313 -17.91 -9.91 9.32
CA ILE A 313 -17.07 -9.14 8.39
C ILE A 313 -17.49 -9.44 6.94
N GLY A 314 -17.08 -8.58 6.01
CA GLY A 314 -17.35 -8.81 4.58
C GLY A 314 -18.82 -8.60 4.15
N ASN A 315 -19.66 -7.99 5.00
CA ASN A 315 -21.06 -7.68 4.67
C ASN A 315 -21.22 -6.76 3.45
N ASN A 316 -20.19 -6.00 3.09
CA ASN A 316 -20.18 -5.05 1.96
C ASN A 316 -19.54 -5.63 0.69
N VAL A 317 -19.14 -6.90 0.70
CA VAL A 317 -18.31 -7.50 -0.37
C VAL A 317 -19.13 -8.36 -1.34
N PHE A 318 -20.43 -8.57 -1.05
CA PHE A 318 -21.37 -9.33 -1.85
C PHE A 318 -22.76 -8.70 -1.83
#